data_AF-A0A5K0XXW9-F1
#
_entry.id   AF-A0A5K0XXW9-F1
#
_cell.length_a   1.000
_cell.length_b   1.000
_cell.length_c   1.000
_cell.angle_alpha   90.00
_cell.angle_beta   90.00
_cell.angle_gamma   90.00
#
_symmetry.space_group_name_H-M   'P 1'
#
loop_
_entity.id
_entity.type
_entity.pdbx_description
1 polymer ?
#
loop_
_entity_poly.entity_id
_entity_poly.type
_entity_poly.pdbx_seq_one_letter_code
_entity_poly.pdbx_strand_id
1 'polypeptide(L)' 'VSKGSVPPNFTLKDQDGKNVSLSKYKGKPVVVYFYPADETPGCTKE' A
#
# COMPACT_ATOMS: atom_id res chain seq x y z
N VAL A 1 0.71 -12.85 -6.88
CA VAL A 1 1.67 -12.19 -7.80
C VAL A 1 2.95 -12.99 -7.83
N SER A 2 3.60 -13.14 -8.99
CA SER A 2 4.91 -13.82 -9.11
C SER A 2 6.01 -12.79 -9.42
N LYS A 3 7.26 -13.12 -9.09
CA LYS A 3 8.40 -12.25 -9.40
C LYS A 3 8.44 -11.96 -10.91
N GLY A 4 8.59 -10.69 -11.27
CA GLY A 4 8.63 -10.23 -12.66
C GLY A 4 7.26 -10.02 -13.31
N SER A 5 6.17 -10.49 -12.70
CA SER A 5 4.82 -10.16 -13.17
C SER A 5 4.49 -8.70 -12.92
N VAL A 6 3.77 -8.09 -13.88
CA VAL A 6 3.21 -6.75 -13.68
C VAL A 6 2.17 -6.84 -12.55
N PRO A 7 2.24 -5.97 -11.52
CA PRO A 7 1.26 -5.98 -10.45
C PRO A 7 -0.13 -5.61 -11.00
N PRO A 8 -1.21 -6.11 -10.39
CA PRO A 8 -2.57 -5.72 -10.77
C PRO A 8 -2.77 -4.23 -10.56
N ASN A 9 -3.53 -3.60 -11.46
CA ASN A 9 -3.96 -2.22 -11.25
C ASN A 9 -4.96 -2.16 -10.10
N PHE A 10 -4.78 -1.19 -9.21
CA PHE A 10 -5.73 -0.87 -8.17
C PHE A 10 -5.84 0.64 -7.98
N THR A 11 -6.99 1.05 -7.47
CA THR A 11 -7.23 2.37 -6.90
C THR A 11 -7.84 2.18 -5.53
N LEU A 12 -7.23 2.76 -4.51
CA LEU A 12 -7.69 2.71 -3.13
C LEU A 12 -7.88 4.12 -2.59
N LYS A 13 -8.61 4.23 -1.49
CA LYS A 13 -8.69 5.45 -0.69
C LYS A 13 -7.48 5.52 0.25
N ASP A 14 -6.85 6.68 0.35
CA ASP A 14 -5.89 6.96 1.42
C ASP A 14 -6.63 7.38 2.72
N GLN A 15 -5.86 7.71 3.76
CA GLN A 15 -6.38 8.10 5.07
C GLN A 15 -7.28 9.35 5.02
N ASP A 16 -7.12 10.20 3.99
CA ASP A 16 -7.89 11.42 3.81
C ASP A 16 -9.08 11.20 2.84
N GLY A 17 -9.35 9.96 2.44
CA GLY A 17 -10.42 9.62 1.50
C GLY A 17 -10.12 10.02 0.05
N LYS A 18 -8.87 10.33 -0.28
CA LYS A 18 -8.45 10.64 -1.65
C LYS A 18 -8.11 9.36 -2.41
N ASN A 19 -8.44 9.35 -3.70
CA ASN A 19 -8.10 8.21 -4.56
C ASN A 19 -6.58 8.19 -4.85
N VAL A 20 -5.98 7.03 -4.63
CA VAL A 20 -4.60 6.73 -4.99
C VAL A 20 -4.60 5.52 -5.92
N SER A 21 -4.06 5.69 -7.13
CA SER A 21 -3.93 4.63 -8.12
C SER A 21 -2.46 4.23 -8.30
N LEU A 22 -2.19 2.94 -8.44
CA LEU A 22 -0.83 2.43 -8.68
C LEU A 22 -0.18 3.06 -9.92
N SER A 23 -0.98 3.33 -10.95
CA SER A 23 -0.54 3.95 -12.22
C SER A 23 0.10 5.33 -12.06
N LYS A 24 -0.23 6.07 -10.99
CA LYS A 24 0.35 7.39 -10.68
C LYS A 24 1.85 7.33 -10.42
N TYR A 25 2.36 6.15 -10.06
CA TYR A 25 3.77 5.95 -9.69
C TYR A 25 4.60 5.26 -10.76
N LYS A 26 4.09 5.13 -12.00
CA LYS A 26 4.86 4.55 -13.11
C LYS A 26 6.21 5.27 -13.29
N GLY A 27 7.27 4.48 -13.50
CA GLY A 27 8.64 4.98 -13.64
C GLY A 27 9.36 5.27 -12.33
N LYS A 28 8.71 5.06 -11.17
CA LYS A 28 9.34 5.20 -9.85
C LYS A 28 9.39 3.84 -9.14
N PRO A 29 10.44 3.55 -8.36
CA PRO A 29 10.42 2.42 -7.43
C PRO A 29 9.33 2.63 -6.36
N VAL A 30 8.53 1.59 -6.11
CA VAL A 30 7.44 1.61 -5.13
C VAL A 30 7.41 0.30 -4.38
N VAL A 31 7.10 0.36 -3.08
CA VAL A 31 6.81 -0.80 -2.23
C VAL A 31 5.36 -0.71 -1.79
N VAL A 32 4.62 -1.82 -1.89
CA VAL A 32 3.26 -1.96 -1.34
C VAL A 32 3.35 -2.95 -0.19
N TYR A 33 2.85 -2.55 0.98
CA TYR A 33 2.92 -3.33 2.21
C TYR A 33 1.53 -3.34 2.87
N PHE A 34 1.12 -4.51 3.36
CA PHE A 34 -0.13 -4.70 4.10
C PHE A 34 0.21 -5.04 5.54
N TYR A 35 -0.52 -4.47 6.48
CA TYR A 35 -0.43 -4.80 7.90
C TYR A 35 -1.84 -5.10 8.44
N PRO A 36 -1.99 -5.92 9.49
CA PRO A 36 -3.28 -6.51 9.86
C PRO A 36 -4.35 -5.50 10.27
N ALA A 37 -3.97 -4.49 11.04
CA ALA A 37 -4.85 -3.41 11.47
C ALA A 37 -4.03 -2.27 12.09
N ASP A 38 -4.62 -1.08 12.08
CA ASP A 38 -4.18 0.05 12.90
C ASP A 38 -4.42 -0.24 14.38
N GLU A 39 -3.63 0.39 15.26
CA GLU A 39 -3.88 0.46 16.71
C GLU A 39 -4.06 -0.90 17.44
N THR A 40 -3.51 -2.00 16.92
CA THR A 40 -3.57 -3.29 17.61
C THR A 40 -2.68 -3.33 18.87
N PRO A 41 -3.12 -3.96 19.98
CA PRO A 41 -2.31 -4.06 21.19
C PRO A 41 -1.03 -4.87 20.91
N GLY A 42 0.11 -4.20 20.98
CA GLY A 42 1.42 -4.76 20.63
C GLY A 42 2.54 -3.71 20.51
N CYS A 43 2.20 -2.44 20.37
CA CYS A 43 3.13 -1.31 20.43
C CYS A 43 2.92 -0.50 21.71
N THR A 44 3.53 -0.94 22.80
CA THR A 44 3.96 -0.04 23.88
C THR A 44 5.26 -0.59 24.43
N LYS A 45 6.36 -0.17 23.82
CA LYS A 45 7.62 -0.08 24.53
C LYS A 45 8.18 1.29 24.20
N GLU A 46 7.95 2.20 25.15
CA GLU A 46 8.71 3.44 25.31
C GLU A 46 10.20 3.12 25.48
#